data_AF-A0A3B9RB45-F1
#
_entry.id   AF-A0A3B9RB45-F1
#
_cell.length_a   1.000
_cell.length_b   1.000
_cell.length_c   1.000
_cell.angle_alpha   90.00
_cell.angle_beta   90.00
_cell.angle_gamma   90.00
#
_symmetry.space_group_name_H-M   'P 1'
#
loop_
_entity.id
_entity.type
_entity.pdbx_description
1 polymer ?
#
loop_
_entity_poly.entity_id
_entity_poly.type
_entity_poly.pdbx_seq_one_letter_code
_entity_poly.pdbx_strand_id
1 'polypeptide(L)'
;KMELNPDVNVRSRGVIEKCSMCIQKTQKTILDAKRDGRVIQDGEFQTACSSACSNGAIVFGDVNDEKSKVSELKASDRMYHLLEHVGTQPNVFYHVKVRNTNEA
;
A
#
# COMPACT_ATOMS: atom_id res chain seq x y z
N LYS A 1 -21.76 -18.53 5.57
CA LYS A 1 -20.59 -18.38 6.49
C LYS A 1 -19.23 -18.69 5.82
N MET A 2 -19.17 -18.98 4.51
CA MET A 2 -17.92 -19.26 3.76
C MET A 2 -17.33 -18.03 3.05
N GLU A 3 -17.75 -16.82 3.42
CA GLU A 3 -17.30 -15.57 2.79
C GLU A 3 -16.13 -14.91 3.54
N LEU A 4 -15.84 -15.36 4.76
CA LEU A 4 -14.81 -14.76 5.61
C LEU A 4 -13.45 -15.39 5.30
N ASN A 5 -12.44 -14.54 5.11
CA ASN A 5 -11.07 -14.98 4.92
C ASN A 5 -10.55 -15.64 6.22
N PRO A 6 -10.11 -16.92 6.19
CA PRO A 6 -9.56 -17.59 7.36
C PRO A 6 -8.24 -16.96 7.89
N ASP A 7 -7.50 -16.23 7.05
CA ASP A 7 -6.22 -15.62 7.42
C ASP A 7 -6.37 -14.33 8.23
N VAL A 8 -7.61 -13.86 8.45
CA VAL A 8 -7.91 -12.64 9.20
C VAL A 8 -8.86 -12.96 10.34
N ASN A 9 -8.54 -12.50 11.54
CA ASN A 9 -9.38 -12.71 12.70
C ASN A 9 -10.67 -11.88 12.62
N VAL A 10 -11.81 -12.54 12.87
CA VAL A 10 -13.08 -11.86 13.11
C VAL A 10 -13.06 -11.32 14.54
N ARG A 11 -13.19 -10.01 14.70
CA ARG A 11 -13.08 -9.35 16.00
C ARG A 11 -14.40 -9.40 16.76
N SER A 12 -14.30 -9.51 18.09
CA SER A 12 -15.42 -9.39 19.01
C SER A 12 -15.67 -7.93 19.41
N ARG A 13 -16.80 -7.67 20.07
CA ARG A 13 -17.19 -6.33 20.54
C ARG A 13 -16.13 -5.74 21.48
N GLY A 14 -15.80 -4.46 21.27
CA GLY A 14 -14.90 -3.70 22.13
C GLY A 14 -13.42 -3.70 21.72
N VAL A 15 -13.09 -4.23 20.53
CA VAL A 15 -11.71 -4.24 20.00
C VAL A 15 -11.55 -3.18 18.91
N ILE A 16 -10.45 -2.43 18.96
CA ILE A 16 -10.10 -1.43 17.95
C ILE A 16 -9.51 -2.12 16.72
N GLU A 17 -9.84 -1.57 15.55
CA GLU A 17 -9.25 -1.96 14.29
C GLU A 17 -8.68 -0.78 13.51
N LYS A 18 -7.73 -1.10 12.65
CA LYS A 18 -7.13 -0.16 11.70
C LYS A 18 -6.66 -0.88 10.45
N CYS A 19 -6.30 -0.11 9.43
CA CYS A 19 -5.56 -0.63 8.29
C CYS A 19 -4.24 -1.26 8.77
N SER A 20 -4.06 -2.54 8.44
CA SER A 20 -2.84 -3.31 8.71
C SER A 20 -1.98 -3.50 7.46
N MET A 21 -2.25 -2.74 6.38
CA MET A 21 -1.62 -2.89 5.07
C MET A 21 -1.66 -4.35 4.56
N CYS A 22 -2.79 -5.02 4.79
CA CYS A 22 -3.02 -6.43 4.42
C CYS A 22 -1.86 -7.35 4.84
N ILE A 23 -1.45 -7.29 6.11
CA ILE A 23 -0.35 -8.10 6.66
C ILE A 23 -0.44 -9.59 6.29
N GLN A 24 -1.65 -10.16 6.23
CA GLN A 24 -1.87 -11.54 5.82
C GLN A 24 -1.37 -11.83 4.40
N LYS A 25 -1.52 -10.88 3.47
CA LYS A 25 -1.03 -11.02 2.09
C LYS A 25 0.48 -10.80 2.01
N THR A 26 1.01 -9.80 2.72
CA THR A 26 2.45 -9.50 2.67
C THR A 26 3.27 -10.63 3.28
N GLN A 27 2.85 -11.19 4.41
CA GLN A 27 3.52 -12.33 5.03
C GLN A 27 3.50 -13.57 4.15
N LYS A 28 2.36 -13.85 3.49
CA LYS A 28 2.28 -14.96 2.52
C LYS A 28 3.24 -14.78 1.35
N THR A 29 3.29 -13.58 0.77
CA THR A 29 4.20 -13.26 -0.34
C THR A 29 5.67 -13.43 0.06
N ILE A 30 6.04 -12.94 1.25
CA ILE A 30 7.38 -13.13 1.81
C ILE A 30 7.70 -14.60 2.03
N LEU A 31 6.75 -15.38 2.55
CA LEU A 31 6.91 -16.80 2.79
C LEU A 31 7.13 -17.58 1.48
N ASP A 32 6.32 -17.32 0.46
CA ASP A 32 6.43 -17.97 -0.85
C ASP A 32 7.77 -17.62 -1.52
N ALA A 33 8.18 -16.35 -1.52
CA ALA A 33 9.48 -15.94 -2.06
C ALA A 33 10.66 -16.57 -1.31
N LYS A 34 10.59 -16.65 0.03
CA LYS A 34 11.61 -17.32 0.85
C LYS A 34 11.69 -18.83 0.56
N ARG A 35 10.54 -19.49 0.40
CA ARG A 35 10.48 -20.92 0.03
C ARG A 35 11.14 -21.16 -1.32
N ASP A 36 10.89 -20.27 -2.27
CA ASP A 36 11.39 -20.38 -3.63
C ASP A 36 12.83 -19.83 -3.79
N GLY A 37 13.44 -19.33 -2.70
CA GLY A 37 14.83 -18.85 -2.67
C GLY A 37 15.07 -17.57 -3.47
N ARG A 38 14.04 -16.78 -3.75
CA ARG A 38 14.09 -15.59 -4.61
C ARG A 38 13.79 -14.31 -3.83
N VAL A 39 14.25 -13.20 -4.38
CA VAL A 39 13.84 -11.86 -3.91
C VAL A 39 12.44 -11.56 -4.44
N ILE A 40 11.66 -10.82 -3.66
CA ILE A 40 10.32 -10.40 -4.02
C ILE A 40 10.43 -9.36 -5.13
N GLN A 41 9.66 -9.53 -6.20
CA GLN A 41 9.64 -8.60 -7.33
C GLN A 41 8.60 -7.50 -7.10
N ASP A 42 8.84 -6.33 -7.69
CA ASP A 42 7.85 -5.25 -7.66
C ASP A 42 6.53 -5.70 -8.32
N GLY A 43 5.41 -5.36 -7.68
CA GLY A 43 4.08 -5.81 -8.09
C GLY A 43 3.61 -7.14 -7.51
N GLU A 44 4.46 -7.94 -6.85
CA GLU A 44 4.00 -9.11 -6.06
C GLU A 44 3.34 -8.70 -4.75
N PHE A 45 3.79 -7.59 -4.16
CA PHE A 45 3.14 -7.00 -3.00
C PHE A 45 1.85 -6.29 -3.41
N GLN A 46 0.73 -7.03 -3.37
CA GLN A 46 -0.59 -6.47 -3.64
C GLN A 46 -1.50 -6.50 -2.42
N THR A 47 -1.85 -5.33 -1.92
CA THR A 47 -2.91 -5.17 -0.92
C THR A 47 -4.29 -5.29 -1.58
N ALA A 48 -5.32 -5.63 -0.80
CA ALA A 48 -6.69 -5.72 -1.31
C ALA A 48 -7.18 -4.42 -1.96
N CYS A 49 -6.83 -3.26 -1.39
CA CYS A 49 -7.21 -1.96 -1.95
C CYS A 49 -6.45 -1.63 -3.24
N SER A 50 -5.14 -1.93 -3.32
CA SER A 50 -4.38 -1.74 -4.56
C SER A 50 -4.88 -2.65 -5.69
N SER A 51 -5.18 -3.92 -5.40
CA SER A 51 -5.66 -4.89 -6.39
C SER A 51 -7.08 -4.59 -6.87
N ALA A 52 -7.92 -4.01 -6.03
CA ALA A 52 -9.30 -3.66 -6.39
C ALA A 52 -9.40 -2.34 -7.17
N CYS A 53 -8.36 -1.49 -7.12
CA CYS A 53 -8.39 -0.19 -7.77
C CYS A 53 -8.15 -0.34 -9.28
N SER A 54 -9.22 -0.28 -10.08
CA SER A 54 -9.15 -0.32 -11.55
C SER A 54 -8.31 0.82 -12.15
N ASN A 55 -8.28 1.98 -11.49
CA ASN A 55 -7.62 3.17 -11.98
C ASN A 55 -6.13 3.25 -11.59
N GLY A 56 -5.62 2.28 -10.80
CA GLY A 56 -4.23 2.27 -10.34
C GLY A 56 -3.87 3.43 -9.41
N ALA A 57 -4.84 4.00 -8.68
CA ALA A 57 -4.62 5.15 -7.81
C ALA A 57 -3.84 4.80 -6.53
N ILE A 58 -3.97 3.57 -6.04
CA ILE A 58 -3.25 3.08 -4.87
C ILE A 58 -2.17 2.13 -5.35
N VAL A 59 -0.91 2.53 -5.15
CA VAL A 59 0.27 1.70 -5.43
C VAL A 59 0.89 1.29 -4.11
N PHE A 60 1.18 0.00 -3.97
CA PHE A 60 1.80 -0.57 -2.78
C PHE A 60 3.03 -1.36 -3.22
N GLY A 61 4.13 -1.28 -2.45
CA GLY A 61 5.41 -1.83 -2.83
C GLY A 61 6.48 -1.56 -1.77
N ASP A 62 7.71 -1.99 -2.05
CA ASP A 62 8.86 -1.79 -1.17
C ASP A 62 9.54 -0.44 -1.47
N VAL A 63 9.77 0.36 -0.44
CA VAL A 63 10.44 1.68 -0.54
C VAL A 63 11.96 1.52 -0.55
N ASN A 64 12.50 0.39 -0.09
CA ASN A 64 13.94 0.14 -0.11
C ASN A 64 14.44 -0.32 -1.49
N ASP A 65 13.55 -0.79 -2.36
CA ASP A 65 13.88 -1.08 -3.75
C ASP A 65 13.78 0.21 -4.57
N GLU A 66 14.93 0.73 -5.01
CA GLU A 66 15.01 1.95 -5.80
C GLU A 66 14.33 1.84 -7.17
N LYS A 67 14.15 0.62 -7.69
CA LYS A 67 13.49 0.35 -8.97
C LYS A 67 11.99 0.16 -8.84
N SER A 68 11.44 0.21 -7.63
CA SER A 68 10.00 0.02 -7.43
C SER A 68 9.21 1.24 -7.89
N LYS A 69 7.97 0.99 -8.33
CA LYS A 69 7.04 2.07 -8.69
C LYS A 69 6.76 3.03 -7.52
N VAL A 70 6.87 2.56 -6.28
CA VAL A 70 6.67 3.39 -5.09
C VAL A 70 7.84 4.37 -4.92
N SER A 71 9.07 3.93 -5.15
CA SER A 71 10.25 4.79 -5.08
C SER A 71 10.21 5.90 -6.13
N GLU A 72 9.78 5.59 -7.35
CA GLU A 72 9.55 6.60 -8.41
C GLU A 72 8.48 7.62 -8.01
N LEU A 73 7.34 7.16 -7.49
CA LEU A 73 6.24 8.04 -7.07
C LEU A 73 6.62 8.92 -5.87
N LYS A 74 7.43 8.39 -4.95
CA LYS A 74 7.93 9.14 -3.80
C LYS A 74 8.84 10.31 -4.21
N ALA A 75 9.60 10.15 -5.29
CA ALA A 75 10.48 11.19 -5.83
C ALA A 75 9.75 12.27 -6.65
N SER A 76 8.45 12.12 -6.89
CA SER A 76 7.67 13.08 -7.68
C SER A 76 7.49 14.42 -6.96
N ASP A 77 7.60 15.53 -7.69
CA ASP A 77 7.33 16.90 -7.19
C ASP A 77 5.90 17.08 -6.65
N ARG A 78 4.98 16.18 -7.00
CA ARG A 78 3.57 16.23 -6.57
C ARG A 78 3.31 15.51 -5.26
N MET A 79 4.33 14.89 -4.67
CA MET A 79 4.22 14.10 -3.45
C MET A 79 4.10 15.01 -2.22
N TYR A 80 3.18 14.67 -1.31
CA TYR A 80 3.08 15.30 0.00
C TYR A 80 2.59 14.31 1.06
N HIS A 81 2.98 14.52 2.31
CA HIS A 81 2.41 13.82 3.45
C HIS A 81 1.29 14.63 4.10
N LEU A 82 0.31 13.93 4.68
CA LEU A 82 -0.78 14.58 5.40
C LEU A 82 -0.29 14.99 6.79
N LEU A 83 -0.54 16.25 7.17
CA LEU A 83 -0.18 16.80 8.49
C LEU A 83 1.33 16.76 8.81
N GLU A 84 2.18 17.14 7.85
CA GLU A 84 3.65 17.14 8.02
C GLU A 84 4.15 17.92 9.23
N HIS A 85 3.50 19.03 9.58
CA HIS A 85 3.87 19.88 10.72
C HIS A 85 3.82 19.15 12.08
N VAL A 86 3.07 18.04 12.18
CA VAL A 86 2.99 17.24 13.41
C VAL A 86 4.23 16.34 13.58
N GLY A 87 4.98 16.08 12.51
CA GLY A 87 6.19 15.25 12.57
C GLY A 87 5.94 13.75 12.71
N THR A 88 4.77 13.26 12.27
CA THR A 88 4.37 11.84 12.41
C THR A 88 5.05 10.90 11.41
N GLN A 89 5.75 11.43 10.40
CA GLN A 89 6.45 10.69 9.34
C GLN A 89 5.64 9.50 8.79
N PRO A 90 4.44 9.76 8.22
CA PRO A 90 3.57 8.67 7.79
C PRO A 90 4.13 7.93 6.58
N ASN A 91 3.98 6.60 6.57
CA ASN A 91 4.42 5.75 5.45
C ASN A 91 3.54 5.85 4.20
N VAL A 92 2.42 6.57 4.26
CA VAL A 92 1.54 6.85 3.13
C VAL A 92 1.73 8.30 2.73
N PHE A 93 2.02 8.51 1.46
CA PHE A 93 2.06 9.82 0.83
C PHE A 93 1.00 9.90 -0.26
N TYR A 94 0.59 11.12 -0.59
CA TYR A 94 -0.44 11.40 -1.56
C TYR A 94 0.13 12.28 -2.68
N HIS A 95 -0.54 12.27 -3.83
CA HIS A 95 -0.23 13.17 -4.93
C HIS A 95 -1.28 14.25 -5.06
N VAL A 96 -0.84 15.49 -5.32
CA VAL A 96 -1.73 16.62 -5.55
C VAL A 96 -2.66 16.33 -6.73
N LYS A 97 -3.97 16.58 -6.57
CA LYS A 97 -4.95 16.46 -7.65
C LYS A 97 -4.82 17.67 -8.60
N VAL A 98 -4.22 17.45 -9.76
CA VAL A 98 -4.18 18.45 -10.85
C VAL A 98 -5.54 18.47 -11.55
N ARG A 99 -6.16 19.65 -11.62
CA ARG A 99 -7.39 19.88 -12.38
C ARG A 99 -7.03 20.77 -13.56
N ASN A 100 -7.20 20.28 -14.77
CA ASN A 100 -6.97 21.08 -15.97
C ASN A 100 -8.24 21.89 -16.26
N THR A 101 -8.26 23.16 -15.83
CA THR A 101 -9.32 24.10 -16.16
C THR A 101 -8.91 24.87 -17.40
N ASN A 102 -9.81 25.03 -18.38
CA ASN A 102 -9.55 25.73 -19.65
C ASN A 102 -9.27 27.25 -19.51
N GLU A 103 -9.20 27.76 -18.28
CA GLU A 103 -8.84 29.14 -17.96
C GLU A 103 -7.33 29.19 -17.67
N ALA A 104 -6.53 29.15 -18.73
CA ALA A 104 -5.11 29.51 -18.70
C ALA A 104 -4.91 30.85 -19.39
#